data_AF-A0A6N7AES0-F1
#
_entry.id   AF-A0A6N7AES0-F1
#
_cell.length_a   1.000
_cell.length_b   1.000
_cell.length_c   1.000
_cell.angle_alpha   90.00
_cell.angle_beta   90.00
_cell.angle_gamma   90.00
#
_symmetry.space_group_name_H-M   'P 1'
#
loop_
_entity.id
_entity.type
_entity.pdbx_description
1 polymer ?
#
loop_
_entity_poly.entity_id
_entity_poly.type
_entity_poly.pdbx_seq_one_letter_code
_entity_poly.pdbx_strand_id
1 'polypeptide(L)'
;MKKAITAFIFCLIVAVPGTGRAESKEESAYLRLVMDIFSNHIEAIELLTAKPGKYADNVVRHTNALANTAGLLDHAFPGDKNTSEKAVWPWRSEAEFNKRAHALQTATKELATTAQAWLDAHKQDPEHARRGHDRTAFMAALEHLKETCRACHGSARHWP
;
A
#
# COMPACT_ATOMS: atom_id res chain seq x y z
N MET A 1 47.01 -38.84 20.38
CA MET A 1 46.03 -39.44 19.45
C MET A 1 45.03 -38.37 19.02
N LYS A 2 45.13 -37.87 17.78
CA LYS A 2 44.22 -36.83 17.23
C LYS A 2 43.16 -37.53 16.38
N LYS A 3 41.87 -37.39 16.74
CA LYS A 3 40.75 -37.93 15.96
C LYS A 3 40.33 -36.88 14.93
N ALA A 4 40.38 -37.23 13.64
CA ALA A 4 39.80 -36.46 12.56
C ALA A 4 38.29 -36.74 12.52
N ILE A 5 37.47 -35.68 12.58
CA ILE A 5 36.03 -35.76 12.38
C ILE A 5 35.76 -35.47 10.90
N THR A 6 35.49 -36.53 10.15
CA THR A 6 35.04 -36.44 8.76
C THR A 6 33.57 -36.07 8.76
N ALA A 7 33.25 -34.81 8.47
CA ALA A 7 31.87 -34.37 8.27
C ALA A 7 31.41 -34.76 6.86
N PHE A 8 30.52 -35.75 6.79
CA PHE A 8 29.74 -36.05 5.60
C PHE A 8 28.64 -35.00 5.45
N ILE A 9 28.83 -34.03 4.57
CA ILE A 9 27.76 -33.10 4.15
C ILE A 9 26.88 -33.85 3.16
N PHE A 10 25.77 -34.37 3.67
CA PHE A 10 24.70 -34.95 2.87
C PHE A 10 23.90 -33.79 2.27
N CYS A 11 24.20 -33.40 1.03
CA CYS A 11 23.34 -32.51 0.24
C CYS A 11 22.03 -33.25 -0.08
N LEU A 12 21.04 -33.08 0.80
CA LEU A 12 19.65 -33.42 0.50
C LEU A 12 19.13 -32.42 -0.54
N ILE A 13 19.23 -32.79 -1.82
CA ILE A 13 18.50 -32.12 -2.89
C ILE A 13 17.04 -32.53 -2.74
N VAL A 14 16.27 -31.71 -2.02
CA VAL A 14 14.81 -31.84 -2.00
C VAL A 14 14.30 -31.21 -3.28
N ALA A 15 14.18 -32.01 -4.34
CA ALA A 15 13.36 -31.65 -5.48
C ALA A 15 11.90 -31.66 -5.01
N VAL A 16 11.33 -30.48 -4.75
CA VAL A 16 9.90 -30.31 -4.43
C VAL A 16 9.15 -30.15 -5.76
N PRO A 17 8.36 -31.15 -6.21
CA PRO A 17 7.50 -30.96 -7.37
C PRO A 17 6.20 -30.30 -6.89
N GLY A 18 5.93 -29.07 -7.32
CA GLY A 18 4.60 -28.45 -7.19
C GLY A 18 4.52 -27.04 -6.62
N THR A 19 5.50 -26.15 -6.85
CA THR A 19 5.53 -24.82 -6.23
C THR A 19 4.49 -23.83 -6.79
N GLY A 20 4.01 -24.02 -8.02
CA GLY A 20 3.15 -23.04 -8.68
C GLY A 20 1.76 -22.78 -8.08
N ARG A 21 1.25 -23.64 -7.18
CA ARG A 21 -0.03 -23.43 -6.47
C ARG A 21 0.15 -22.88 -5.05
N ALA A 22 1.30 -23.14 -4.42
CA ALA A 22 1.67 -22.54 -3.14
C ALA A 22 2.02 -21.05 -3.34
N GLU A 23 2.80 -20.74 -4.38
CA GLU A 23 3.20 -19.37 -4.76
C GLU A 23 1.98 -18.44 -4.91
N SER A 24 0.95 -18.84 -5.66
CA SER A 24 -0.26 -18.01 -5.87
C SER A 24 -1.05 -17.68 -4.59
N LYS A 25 -1.02 -18.58 -3.59
CA LYS A 25 -1.69 -18.35 -2.29
C LYS A 25 -0.89 -17.37 -1.44
N GLU A 26 0.43 -17.48 -1.48
CA GLU A 26 1.35 -16.58 -0.78
C GLU A 26 1.28 -15.17 -1.38
N GLU A 27 1.25 -15.04 -2.71
CA GLU A 27 1.07 -13.75 -3.40
C GLU A 27 -0.28 -13.10 -3.08
N SER A 28 -1.36 -13.88 -3.09
CA SER A 28 -2.70 -13.38 -2.72
C SER A 28 -2.76 -12.93 -1.25
N ALA A 29 -2.14 -13.68 -0.35
CA ALA A 29 -2.05 -13.31 1.07
C ALA A 29 -1.18 -12.06 1.28
N TYR A 30 -0.07 -11.96 0.54
CA TYR A 30 0.81 -10.80 0.55
C TYR A 30 0.09 -9.54 0.06
N LEU A 31 -0.64 -9.62 -1.06
CA LEU A 31 -1.43 -8.50 -1.56
C LEU A 31 -2.49 -8.04 -0.54
N ARG A 32 -3.20 -8.97 0.11
CA ARG A 32 -4.15 -8.62 1.19
C ARG A 32 -3.47 -7.89 2.35
N LEU A 33 -2.31 -8.38 2.80
CA LEU A 33 -1.53 -7.73 3.86
C LEU A 33 -1.14 -6.29 3.47
N VAL A 34 -0.66 -6.10 2.23
CA VAL A 34 -0.31 -4.77 1.71
C VAL A 34 -1.52 -3.84 1.72
N MET A 35 -2.68 -4.32 1.26
CA MET A 35 -3.91 -3.52 1.23
C MET A 35 -4.47 -3.23 2.63
N ASP A 36 -4.38 -4.16 3.58
CA ASP A 36 -4.76 -3.92 4.98
C ASP A 36 -3.91 -2.81 5.61
N ILE A 37 -2.58 -2.84 5.40
CA ILE A 37 -1.68 -1.77 5.85
C ILE A 37 -2.04 -0.44 5.20
N PHE A 38 -2.32 -0.47 3.90
CA PHE A 38 -2.72 0.71 3.13
C PHE A 38 -4.00 1.35 3.67
N SER A 39 -5.03 0.53 3.91
CA SER A 39 -6.32 0.95 4.45
C SER A 39 -6.18 1.57 5.84
N ASN A 40 -5.41 0.95 6.74
CA ASN A 40 -5.14 1.46 8.08
C ASN A 40 -4.48 2.86 8.06
N HIS A 41 -3.60 3.12 7.09
CA HIS A 41 -3.01 4.45 6.92
C HIS A 41 -4.03 5.50 6.44
N ILE A 42 -4.95 5.14 5.55
CA ILE A 42 -6.04 6.04 5.13
C ILE A 42 -6.95 6.36 6.33
N GLU A 43 -7.38 5.37 7.09
CA GLU A 43 -8.23 5.58 8.28
C GLU A 43 -7.54 6.50 9.29
N ALA A 44 -6.24 6.28 9.55
CA ALA A 44 -5.47 7.16 10.41
C ALA A 44 -5.43 8.61 9.88
N ILE A 45 -5.23 8.81 8.58
CA ILE A 45 -5.24 10.14 7.96
C ILE A 45 -6.61 10.82 8.15
N GLU A 46 -7.71 10.10 7.93
CA GLU A 46 -9.06 10.63 8.12
C GLU A 46 -9.31 11.06 9.57
N LEU A 47 -8.91 10.23 10.54
CA LEU A 47 -9.02 10.53 11.96
C LEU A 47 -8.17 11.75 12.36
N LEU A 48 -6.95 11.85 11.86
CA LEU A 48 -6.04 12.95 12.18
C LEU A 48 -6.49 14.27 11.55
N THR A 49 -7.09 14.21 10.37
CA THR A 49 -7.60 15.39 9.65
C THR A 49 -8.92 15.90 10.23
N ALA A 50 -9.61 15.13 11.07
CA ALA A 50 -10.76 15.63 11.83
C ALA A 50 -10.41 16.76 12.82
N LYS A 51 -9.14 16.90 13.22
CA LYS A 51 -8.66 18.00 14.06
C LYS A 51 -7.65 18.86 13.28
N PRO A 52 -8.10 19.95 12.63
CA PRO A 52 -7.23 20.78 11.80
C PRO A 52 -5.96 21.22 12.54
N GLY A 53 -4.80 20.96 11.91
CA GLY A 53 -3.50 21.48 12.34
C GLY A 53 -2.85 20.80 13.54
N LYS A 54 -3.62 20.20 14.44
CA LYS A 54 -3.09 19.54 15.64
C LYS A 54 -2.12 18.40 15.31
N TYR A 55 -2.36 17.70 14.20
CA TYR A 55 -1.65 16.48 13.83
C TYR A 55 -1.01 16.53 12.44
N ALA A 56 -0.67 17.73 11.94
CA ALA A 56 -0.11 17.87 10.59
C ALA A 56 1.17 17.03 10.38
N ASP A 57 2.06 16.95 11.36
CA ASP A 57 3.27 16.10 11.29
C ASP A 57 2.92 14.60 11.17
N ASN A 58 1.95 14.12 11.96
CA ASN A 58 1.48 12.74 11.88
C ASN A 58 0.83 12.44 10.53
N VAL A 59 0.06 13.38 9.97
CA VAL A 59 -0.53 13.24 8.63
C VAL A 59 0.58 13.03 7.60
N VAL A 60 1.64 13.85 7.61
CA VAL A 60 2.79 13.69 6.70
C VAL A 60 3.44 12.30 6.84
N ARG A 61 3.64 11.82 8.08
CA ARG A 61 4.21 10.48 8.31
C ARG A 61 3.34 9.39 7.70
N HIS A 62 2.02 9.47 7.87
CA HIS A 62 1.09 8.50 7.31
C HIS A 62 1.00 8.56 5.80
N THR A 63 1.02 9.76 5.19
CA THR A 63 1.01 9.88 3.72
C THR A 63 2.30 9.35 3.09
N ASN A 64 3.45 9.56 3.74
CA ASN A 64 4.72 8.98 3.29
C ASN A 64 4.73 7.46 3.43
N ALA A 65 4.21 6.92 4.53
CA ALA A 65 4.06 5.49 4.71
C ALA A 65 3.13 4.89 3.64
N LEU A 66 2.01 5.55 3.34
CA LEU A 66 1.08 5.14 2.30
C LEU A 66 1.73 5.10 0.90
N ALA A 67 2.54 6.11 0.55
CA ALA A 67 3.29 6.14 -0.71
C ALA A 67 4.30 4.99 -0.80
N ASN A 68 4.99 4.66 0.30
CA ASN A 68 5.89 3.51 0.36
C ASN A 68 5.12 2.18 0.22
N THR A 69 3.98 2.04 0.90
CA THR A 69 3.11 0.86 0.80
C THR A 69 2.59 0.68 -0.63
N ALA A 70 2.20 1.75 -1.33
CA ALA A 70 1.79 1.69 -2.73
C ALA A 70 2.91 1.16 -3.64
N GLY A 71 4.17 1.46 -3.32
CA GLY A 71 5.34 0.94 -4.04
C GLY A 71 5.50 -0.58 -3.93
N LEU A 72 4.94 -1.22 -2.90
CA LEU A 72 5.00 -2.67 -2.74
C LEU A 72 4.11 -3.44 -3.74
N LEU A 73 3.21 -2.74 -4.43
CA LEU A 73 2.27 -3.34 -5.38
C LEU A 73 2.93 -3.82 -6.67
N ASP A 74 4.11 -3.31 -7.04
CA ASP A 74 4.82 -3.67 -8.27
C ASP A 74 5.16 -5.18 -8.36
N HIS A 75 5.15 -5.89 -7.23
CA HIS A 75 5.45 -7.31 -7.12
C HIS A 75 4.32 -8.13 -6.50
N ALA A 76 3.12 -7.55 -6.38
CA ALA A 76 2.01 -8.15 -5.64
C ALA A 76 0.91 -8.74 -6.54
N PHE A 77 1.13 -8.86 -7.84
CA PHE A 77 0.15 -9.48 -8.74
C PHE A 77 0.03 -10.99 -8.43
N PRO A 78 -1.15 -11.51 -8.05
CA PRO A 78 -1.32 -12.89 -7.59
C PRO A 78 -1.36 -13.95 -8.72
N GLY A 79 -0.87 -13.59 -9.91
CA GLY A 79 -0.85 -14.45 -11.09
C GLY A 79 -2.21 -14.67 -11.77
N ASP A 80 -2.20 -15.01 -13.07
CA ASP A 80 -3.40 -15.38 -13.87
C ASP A 80 -3.94 -16.78 -13.53
N LYS A 81 -3.32 -17.48 -12.57
CA LYS A 81 -3.56 -18.90 -12.35
C LYS A 81 -4.84 -19.08 -11.55
N ASN A 82 -5.92 -19.42 -12.25
CA ASN A 82 -7.10 -20.20 -11.82
C ASN A 82 -6.99 -20.75 -10.39
N THR A 83 -7.06 -19.87 -9.39
CA THR A 83 -7.18 -20.30 -8.01
C THR A 83 -8.60 -20.83 -7.92
N SER A 84 -8.76 -22.05 -7.41
CA SER A 84 -10.07 -22.63 -7.13
C SER A 84 -10.91 -21.77 -6.18
N GLU A 85 -10.28 -20.78 -5.53
CA GLU A 85 -10.94 -19.63 -4.93
C GLU A 85 -11.29 -18.65 -6.05
N LYS A 86 -12.57 -18.56 -6.42
CA LYS A 86 -13.12 -17.49 -7.26
C LYS A 86 -12.99 -16.13 -6.56
N ALA A 87 -11.78 -15.71 -6.21
CA ALA A 87 -11.48 -14.34 -5.85
C ALA A 87 -11.80 -13.52 -7.11
N VAL A 88 -12.90 -12.78 -7.06
CA VAL A 88 -13.25 -11.84 -8.11
C VAL A 88 -12.29 -10.67 -7.96
N TRP A 89 -11.12 -10.79 -8.58
CA TRP A 89 -10.19 -9.69 -8.71
C TRP A 89 -10.86 -8.59 -9.52
N PRO A 90 -10.71 -7.31 -9.14
CA PRO A 90 -11.34 -6.21 -9.87
C PRO A 90 -10.58 -5.86 -11.16
N TRP A 91 -9.46 -6.53 -11.43
CA TRP A 91 -8.67 -6.45 -12.66
C TRP A 91 -8.71 -7.78 -13.43
N ARG A 92 -8.61 -7.71 -14.75
CA ARG A 92 -8.71 -8.85 -15.67
C ARG A 92 -7.35 -9.40 -16.14
N SER A 93 -6.28 -8.67 -15.89
CA SER A 93 -4.92 -9.04 -16.29
C SER A 93 -3.88 -8.34 -15.43
N GLU A 94 -2.65 -8.85 -15.47
CA GLU A 94 -1.48 -8.22 -14.85
C GLU A 94 -1.25 -6.79 -15.37
N ALA A 95 -1.41 -6.58 -16.68
CA ALA A 95 -1.27 -5.24 -17.27
C ALA A 95 -2.30 -4.25 -16.71
N GLU A 96 -3.54 -4.70 -16.49
CA GLU A 96 -4.57 -3.88 -15.85
C GLU A 96 -4.25 -3.61 -14.38
N PHE A 97 -3.78 -4.62 -13.64
CA PHE A 97 -3.33 -4.47 -12.26
C PHE A 97 -2.19 -3.45 -12.15
N ASN A 98 -1.12 -3.60 -12.94
CA ASN A 98 0.04 -2.69 -12.93
C ASN A 98 -0.36 -1.26 -13.28
N LYS A 99 -1.26 -1.07 -14.27
CA LYS A 99 -1.79 0.25 -14.60
C LYS A 99 -2.49 0.90 -13.40
N ARG A 100 -3.30 0.12 -12.66
CA ARG A 100 -4.05 0.60 -11.48
C ARG A 100 -3.12 0.85 -10.30
N ALA A 101 -2.13 -0.02 -10.08
CA ALA A 101 -1.09 0.14 -9.06
C ALA A 101 -0.29 1.44 -9.28
N HIS A 102 0.14 1.72 -10.51
CA HIS A 102 0.83 2.97 -10.83
C HIS A 102 -0.04 4.22 -10.65
N ALA A 103 -1.33 4.16 -10.97
CA ALA A 103 -2.25 5.25 -10.68
C ALA A 103 -2.33 5.52 -9.16
N LEU A 104 -2.42 4.45 -8.36
CA LEU A 104 -2.43 4.55 -6.90
C LEU A 104 -1.11 5.10 -6.34
N GLN A 105 0.04 4.65 -6.84
CA GLN A 105 1.36 5.20 -6.50
C GLN A 105 1.48 6.68 -6.82
N THR A 106 0.90 7.12 -7.95
CA THR A 106 0.90 8.53 -8.34
C THR A 106 0.04 9.36 -7.37
N ALA A 107 -1.18 8.91 -7.08
CA ALA A 107 -2.09 9.60 -6.16
C ALA A 107 -1.53 9.68 -4.73
N THR A 108 -0.87 8.63 -4.25
CA THR A 108 -0.25 8.63 -2.92
C THR A 108 0.97 9.56 -2.83
N LYS A 109 1.78 9.68 -3.90
CA LYS A 109 2.85 10.67 -3.97
C LYS A 109 2.31 12.10 -3.97
N GLU A 110 1.27 12.38 -4.74
CA GLU A 110 0.59 13.68 -4.74
C GLU A 110 0.05 14.03 -3.34
N LEU A 111 -0.59 13.06 -2.68
CA LEU A 111 -1.08 13.22 -1.31
C LEU A 111 0.06 13.54 -0.33
N ALA A 112 1.20 12.84 -0.44
CA ALA A 112 2.37 13.10 0.39
C ALA A 112 2.96 14.50 0.14
N THR A 113 3.05 14.94 -1.12
CA THR A 113 3.52 16.28 -1.46
C THR A 113 2.61 17.37 -0.89
N THR A 114 1.30 17.23 -1.04
CA THR A 114 0.34 18.22 -0.53
C THR A 114 0.27 18.21 1.01
N ALA A 115 0.46 17.07 1.66
CA ALA A 115 0.59 16.98 3.11
C ALA A 115 1.84 17.72 3.62
N GLN A 116 2.97 17.57 2.93
CA GLN A 116 4.20 18.28 3.29
C GLN A 116 4.03 19.79 3.14
N ALA A 117 3.45 20.24 2.02
CA ALA A 117 3.15 21.66 1.81
C ALA A 117 2.22 22.23 2.90
N TRP A 118 1.23 21.45 3.32
CA TRP A 118 0.35 21.84 4.43
C TRP A 118 1.09 21.96 5.77
N LEU A 119 2.01 21.03 6.07
CA LEU A 119 2.86 21.11 7.27
C LEU A 119 3.78 22.34 7.23
N ASP A 120 4.36 22.65 6.07
CA ASP A 120 5.27 23.78 5.93
C ASP A 120 4.53 25.12 6.07
N ALA A 121 3.33 25.24 5.53
CA ALA A 121 2.44 26.38 5.78
C ALA A 121 2.11 26.51 7.29
N HIS A 122 1.82 25.40 7.95
CA HIS A 122 1.59 25.35 9.41
C HIS A 122 2.76 25.88 10.23
N LYS A 123 4.01 25.63 9.79
CA LYS A 123 5.21 26.11 10.47
C LYS A 123 5.45 27.60 10.25
N GLN A 124 5.02 28.14 9.10
CA GLN A 124 5.18 29.56 8.76
C GLN A 124 4.16 30.45 9.47
N ASP A 125 2.88 30.03 9.55
CA ASP A 125 1.83 30.76 10.26
C ASP A 125 0.89 29.79 11.03
N PRO A 126 1.25 29.44 12.28
CA PRO A 126 0.46 28.51 13.08
C PRO A 126 -0.96 28.99 13.40
N GLU A 127 -1.19 30.31 13.50
CA GLU A 127 -2.51 30.87 13.83
C GLU A 127 -3.45 30.85 12.63
N HIS A 128 -2.95 31.14 11.43
CA HIS A 128 -3.71 30.97 10.20
C HIS A 128 -4.04 29.50 9.93
N ALA A 129 -3.06 28.61 10.11
CA ALA A 129 -3.21 27.22 9.75
C ALA A 129 -4.14 26.44 10.70
N ARG A 130 -4.26 26.86 11.98
CA ARG A 130 -5.28 26.38 12.93
C ARG A 130 -6.72 26.61 12.45
N ARG A 131 -6.96 27.63 11.62
CA ARG A 131 -8.29 27.91 11.03
C ARG A 131 -8.61 27.02 9.83
N GLY A 132 -7.66 26.20 9.38
CA GLY A 132 -7.87 25.15 8.39
C GLY A 132 -7.92 25.61 6.93
N HIS A 133 -7.51 26.85 6.63
CA HIS A 133 -7.55 27.39 5.27
C HIS A 133 -6.50 26.77 4.33
N ASP A 134 -5.38 26.28 4.87
CA ASP A 134 -4.23 25.83 4.07
C ASP A 134 -4.27 24.35 3.65
N ARG A 135 -5.35 23.61 4.00
CA ARG A 135 -5.43 22.16 3.73
C ARG A 135 -6.25 21.80 2.50
N THR A 136 -6.76 22.76 1.75
CA THR A 136 -7.67 22.50 0.60
C THR A 136 -7.03 21.59 -0.43
N ALA A 137 -5.77 21.85 -0.81
CA ALA A 137 -5.04 21.01 -1.76
C ALA A 137 -4.85 19.59 -1.23
N PHE A 138 -4.52 19.45 0.05
CA PHE A 138 -4.38 18.14 0.70
C PHE A 138 -5.72 17.37 0.73
N MET A 139 -6.83 18.02 1.07
CA MET A 139 -8.15 17.37 1.09
C MET A 139 -8.60 16.96 -0.32
N ALA A 140 -8.27 17.76 -1.34
CA ALA A 140 -8.53 17.40 -2.74
C ALA A 140 -7.70 16.18 -3.17
N ALA A 141 -6.41 16.13 -2.80
CA ALA A 141 -5.55 14.97 -3.07
C ALA A 141 -6.04 13.71 -2.33
N LEU A 142 -6.56 13.85 -1.11
CA LEU A 142 -7.12 12.74 -0.35
C LEU A 142 -8.39 12.19 -1.03
N GLU A 143 -9.25 13.05 -1.56
CA GLU A 143 -10.42 12.60 -2.32
C GLU A 143 -10.03 11.95 -3.65
N HIS A 144 -9.07 12.53 -4.38
CA HIS A 144 -8.51 11.93 -5.59
C HIS A 144 -7.93 10.53 -5.34
N LEU A 145 -7.22 10.33 -4.23
CA LEU A 145 -6.77 9.01 -3.80
C LEU A 145 -7.95 8.05 -3.58
N LYS A 146 -8.99 8.48 -2.86
CA LYS A 146 -10.19 7.64 -2.62
C LYS A 146 -10.91 7.27 -3.91
N GLU A 147 -11.01 8.20 -4.85
CA GLU A 147 -11.53 7.94 -6.19
C GLU A 147 -10.69 6.88 -6.92
N THR A 148 -9.36 6.98 -6.81
CA THR A 148 -8.42 6.01 -7.37
C THR A 148 -8.61 4.62 -6.74
N CYS A 149 -8.79 4.53 -5.42
CA CYS A 149 -9.11 3.28 -4.74
C CYS A 149 -10.45 2.70 -5.22
N ARG A 150 -11.50 3.52 -5.31
CA ARG A 150 -12.82 3.10 -5.82
C ARG A 150 -12.74 2.60 -7.26
N ALA A 151 -11.99 3.31 -8.11
CA ALA A 151 -11.76 2.89 -9.48
C ALA A 151 -11.02 1.54 -9.52
N CYS A 152 -9.98 1.36 -8.70
CA CYS A 152 -9.22 0.12 -8.57
C CYS A 152 -10.09 -1.07 -8.16
N HIS A 153 -10.93 -0.90 -7.13
CA HIS A 153 -11.76 -1.98 -6.58
C HIS A 153 -13.05 -2.23 -7.40
N GLY A 154 -13.45 -1.28 -8.26
CA GLY A 154 -14.63 -1.41 -9.10
C GLY A 154 -15.90 -1.72 -8.29
N SER A 155 -16.58 -2.81 -8.63
CA SER A 155 -17.79 -3.27 -7.91
C SER A 155 -17.50 -4.07 -6.63
N ALA A 156 -16.24 -4.44 -6.38
CA ALA A 156 -15.82 -5.14 -5.17
C ALA A 156 -15.70 -4.14 -4.01
N ARG A 157 -16.84 -3.59 -3.57
CA ARG A 157 -16.96 -2.58 -2.49
C ARG A 157 -16.32 -2.99 -1.16
N HIS A 158 -15.99 -4.27 -0.98
CA HIS A 158 -15.39 -4.85 0.22
C HIS A 158 -14.15 -5.68 -0.09
N TRP A 159 -13.48 -5.40 -1.20
CA TRP A 159 -12.10 -5.88 -1.36
C TRP A 159 -11.25 -5.24 -0.24
N PRO A 160 -10.55 -6.03 0.58
CA PRO A 160 -9.72 -5.48 1.67
C PRO A 160 -8.73 -4.44 1.14
#